data_AF-A0A1Y5F7I7-F1
#
_entry.id   AF-A0A1Y5F7I7-F1
#
_cell.length_a   1.000
_cell.length_b   1.000
_cell.length_c   1.000
_cell.angle_alpha   90.00
_cell.angle_beta   90.00
_cell.angle_gamma   90.00
#
_symmetry.space_group_name_H-M   'P 1'
#
loop_
_entity.id
_entity.type
_entity.pdbx_description
1 polymer ?
#
loop_
_entity_poly.entity_id
_entity_poly.type
_entity_poly.pdbx_seq_one_letter_code
_entity_poly.pdbx_strand_id
1 'polypeptide(L)'
;MKIIVLLLTLVTSLSSVSANSSELKSFDYYSNLSCSEMLNSQSDDLFIQFSAREIKEDLGEDFCSKVRTTEDQDDIEVSLNREIEEGESESVSPVQYGRLIDSLYEYYLSIQ
;
A
#
# COMPACT_ATOMS: atom_id res chain seq x y z
N MET A 1 -60.63 29.82 13.54
CA MET A 1 -60.25 28.88 12.46
C MET A 1 -58.76 29.03 12.19
N LYS A 2 -58.03 27.89 12.22
CA LYS A 2 -56.69 27.61 11.64
C LYS A 2 -55.51 28.42 12.24
N ILE A 3 -54.72 27.88 13.19
CA ILE A 3 -53.63 26.88 13.03
C ILE A 3 -52.69 27.34 11.90
N ILE A 4 -51.43 27.69 12.16
CA ILE A 4 -50.30 26.73 12.27
C ILE A 4 -49.15 27.39 13.07
N VAL A 5 -48.73 26.71 14.14
CA VAL A 5 -47.48 26.91 14.86
C VAL A 5 -46.38 26.24 14.03
N LEU A 6 -45.47 27.03 13.46
CA LEU A 6 -44.33 26.54 12.68
C LEU A 6 -43.16 26.28 13.64
N LEU A 7 -43.14 25.07 14.21
CA LEU A 7 -42.06 24.56 15.04
C LEU A 7 -40.90 24.13 14.11
N LEU A 8 -39.91 24.99 13.92
CA LEU A 8 -38.65 24.66 13.25
C LEU A 8 -37.75 23.91 14.23
N THR A 9 -37.90 22.58 14.29
CA THR A 9 -36.92 21.70 14.93
C THR A 9 -35.68 21.62 14.05
N LEU A 10 -34.65 22.41 14.38
CA LEU A 10 -33.28 22.19 13.91
C LEU A 10 -32.82 20.84 14.44
N VAL A 11 -32.90 19.80 13.61
CA VAL A 11 -32.23 18.54 13.88
C VAL A 11 -30.75 18.77 13.55
N THR A 12 -29.97 19.15 14.55
CA THR A 12 -28.51 19.08 14.46
C THR A 12 -28.15 17.60 14.47
N SER A 13 -28.06 17.01 13.29
CA SER A 13 -27.52 15.68 13.11
C SER A 13 -26.06 15.72 13.56
N LEU A 14 -25.77 15.24 14.78
CA LEU A 14 -24.42 14.80 15.11
C LEU A 14 -24.18 13.54 14.28
N SER A 15 -23.63 13.72 13.09
CA SER A 15 -23.03 12.63 12.33
C SER A 15 -21.81 12.16 13.10
N SER A 16 -22.00 11.17 13.97
CA SER A 16 -20.92 10.41 14.57
C SER A 16 -20.19 9.71 13.42
N VAL A 17 -19.15 10.35 12.89
CA VAL A 17 -18.15 9.67 12.06
C VAL A 17 -17.49 8.67 12.99
N SER A 18 -17.96 7.42 12.94
CA SER A 18 -17.23 6.30 13.51
C SER A 18 -15.94 6.21 12.72
N ALA A 19 -14.87 6.77 13.27
CA ALA A 19 -13.52 6.51 12.79
C ALA A 19 -13.29 5.01 12.97
N ASN A 20 -13.55 4.24 11.90
CA ASN A 20 -13.15 2.85 11.82
C ASN A 20 -11.63 2.87 11.69
N SER A 21 -10.92 2.98 12.81
CA SER A 21 -9.47 2.83 12.83
C SER A 21 -9.20 1.39 12.43
N SER A 22 -8.80 1.17 11.18
CA SER A 22 -8.31 -0.14 10.76
C SER A 22 -7.14 -0.49 11.69
N GLU A 23 -7.32 -1.52 12.50
CA GLU A 23 -6.28 -2.04 13.38
C GLU A 23 -5.08 -2.45 12.52
N LEU A 24 -3.88 -2.08 12.95
CA LEU A 24 -2.64 -2.49 12.31
C LEU A 24 -2.53 -4.01 12.39
N LYS A 25 -2.36 -4.67 11.24
CA LYS A 25 -2.22 -6.14 11.19
C LYS A 25 -0.77 -6.54 11.46
N SER A 26 -0.52 -7.83 11.64
CA SER A 26 0.85 -8.34 11.83
C SER A 26 1.70 -8.14 10.59
N PHE A 27 3.03 -8.06 10.75
CA PHE A 27 3.97 -8.05 9.63
C PHE A 27 3.75 -9.27 8.70
N ASP A 28 3.49 -10.45 9.27
CA ASP A 28 3.19 -11.66 8.49
C ASP A 28 1.98 -11.50 7.55
N TYR A 29 0.99 -10.68 7.91
CA TYR A 29 -0.11 -10.39 7.00
C TYR A 29 0.39 -9.58 5.79
N TYR A 30 1.15 -8.51 6.04
CA TYR A 30 1.62 -7.60 5.00
C TYR A 30 2.70 -8.22 4.10
N SER A 31 3.57 -9.07 4.66
CA SER A 31 4.64 -9.74 3.90
C SER A 31 4.12 -10.78 2.90
N ASN A 32 2.87 -11.24 3.07
CA ASN A 32 2.20 -12.16 2.15
C ASN A 32 1.38 -11.44 1.07
N LEU A 33 1.28 -10.10 1.11
CA LEU A 33 0.59 -9.33 0.08
C LEU A 33 1.49 -9.11 -1.14
N SER A 34 0.89 -9.12 -2.33
CA SER A 34 1.57 -8.71 -3.56
C SER A 34 1.94 -7.23 -3.53
N CYS A 35 2.89 -6.83 -4.39
CA CYS A 35 3.24 -5.41 -4.55
C CYS A 35 2.01 -4.54 -4.85
N SER A 36 1.15 -4.98 -5.77
CA SER A 36 -0.07 -4.26 -6.14
C SER A 36 -1.03 -4.08 -4.97
N GLU A 37 -1.13 -5.07 -4.07
CA GLU A 37 -1.95 -4.98 -2.87
C GLU A 37 -1.36 -4.02 -1.84
N MET A 38 -0.03 -4.06 -1.62
CA MET A 38 0.67 -3.16 -0.71
C MET A 38 0.72 -1.70 -1.19
N LEU A 39 0.65 -1.47 -2.50
CA LEU A 39 0.62 -0.13 -3.09
C LEU A 39 -0.81 0.35 -3.43
N ASN A 40 -1.84 -0.30 -2.90
CA ASN A 40 -3.22 0.12 -3.11
C ASN A 40 -3.57 1.36 -2.26
N SER A 41 -3.40 2.55 -2.84
CA SER A 41 -3.77 3.84 -2.22
C SER A 41 -5.25 3.98 -1.82
N GLN A 42 -6.14 3.12 -2.31
CA GLN A 42 -7.57 3.11 -1.97
C GLN A 42 -7.92 2.08 -0.87
N SER A 43 -6.92 1.41 -0.30
CA SER A 43 -7.12 0.46 0.80
C SER A 43 -7.68 1.15 2.04
N ASP A 44 -8.57 0.49 2.79
CA ASP A 44 -9.01 0.96 4.11
C ASP A 44 -7.92 0.81 5.20
N ASP A 45 -6.84 0.10 4.88
CA ASP A 45 -5.72 -0.17 5.78
C ASP A 45 -4.71 0.99 5.75
N LEU A 46 -4.54 1.67 6.89
CA LEU A 46 -3.67 2.85 7.01
C LEU A 46 -2.20 2.55 6.72
N PHE A 47 -1.73 1.34 7.04
CA PHE A 47 -0.35 0.96 6.73
C PHE A 47 -0.14 0.73 5.24
N ILE A 48 -1.16 0.20 4.54
CA ILE A 48 -1.13 0.06 3.07
C ILE A 48 -1.16 1.44 2.41
N GLN A 49 -2.02 2.36 2.88
CA GLN A 49 -2.03 3.73 2.36
C GLN A 49 -0.70 4.45 2.59
N PHE A 50 -0.11 4.27 3.78
CA PHE A 50 1.21 4.79 4.12
C PHE A 50 2.27 4.24 3.16
N SER A 51 2.40 2.91 3.06
CA SER A 51 3.40 2.26 2.22
C SER A 51 3.25 2.65 0.74
N ALA A 52 2.00 2.71 0.25
CA ALA A 52 1.70 3.15 -1.11
C ALA A 52 2.20 4.58 -1.38
N ARG A 53 2.04 5.49 -0.41
CA ARG A 53 2.54 6.87 -0.53
C ARG A 53 4.06 6.92 -0.52
N GLU A 54 4.71 6.36 0.51
CA GLU A 54 6.17 6.44 0.65
C GLU A 54 6.88 5.83 -0.57
N ILE A 55 6.45 4.65 -1.02
CA ILE A 55 7.04 3.98 -2.18
C ILE A 55 6.81 4.78 -3.46
N LYS A 56 5.61 5.34 -3.64
CA LYS A 56 5.29 6.13 -4.83
C LYS A 56 6.09 7.43 -4.90
N GLU A 57 6.27 8.10 -3.76
CA GLU A 57 7.02 9.36 -3.66
C GLU A 57 8.52 9.13 -3.88
N ASP A 58 9.08 8.06 -3.33
CA ASP A 58 10.53 7.82 -3.37
C ASP A 58 10.98 6.98 -4.58
N LEU A 59 10.19 6.00 -5.00
CA LEU A 59 10.58 4.98 -6.01
C LEU A 59 9.75 5.02 -7.30
N GLY A 60 8.65 5.79 -7.30
CA GLY A 60 7.81 6.07 -8.47
C GLY A 60 6.55 5.21 -8.61
N GLU A 61 5.59 5.68 -9.41
CA GLU A 61 4.27 5.05 -9.55
C GLU A 61 4.31 3.63 -10.13
N ASP A 62 5.32 3.33 -10.93
CA ASP A 62 5.49 2.05 -11.62
C ASP A 62 6.47 1.11 -10.88
N PHE A 63 6.65 1.29 -9.57
CA PHE A 63 7.60 0.47 -8.81
C PHE A 63 7.29 -1.04 -8.92
N CYS A 64 6.01 -1.43 -8.90
CA CYS A 64 5.63 -2.84 -8.98
C CYS A 64 6.00 -3.52 -10.31
N SER A 65 6.16 -2.78 -11.42
CA SER A 65 6.62 -3.39 -12.69
C SER A 65 8.08 -3.85 -12.62
N LYS A 66 8.84 -3.31 -11.68
CA LYS A 66 10.24 -3.65 -11.43
C LYS A 66 10.38 -4.81 -10.45
N VAL A 67 9.34 -5.12 -9.67
CA VAL A 67 9.37 -6.21 -8.68
C VAL A 67 9.22 -7.54 -9.40
N ARG A 68 10.28 -8.34 -9.42
CA ARG A 68 10.26 -9.69 -9.97
C ARG A 68 9.45 -10.59 -9.05
N THR A 69 8.64 -11.44 -9.63
CA THR A 69 7.91 -12.47 -8.91
C THR A 69 8.78 -13.72 -8.75
N THR A 70 8.41 -14.61 -7.83
CA THR A 70 9.10 -15.90 -7.67
C THR A 70 8.93 -16.78 -8.92
N GLU A 71 7.87 -16.59 -9.70
CA GLU A 71 7.60 -17.29 -10.96
C GLU A 71 8.59 -16.86 -12.06
N ASP A 72 9.12 -15.64 -12.00
CA ASP A 72 10.13 -15.14 -12.93
C ASP A 72 11.55 -15.72 -12.68
N GLN A 73 11.74 -16.52 -11.61
CA GLN A 73 13.04 -17.12 -11.29
C GLN A 73 13.33 -18.39 -12.10
N ASP A 74 12.30 -19.07 -12.61
CA ASP A 74 12.47 -20.32 -13.37
C ASP A 74 12.97 -20.08 -14.81
N ASP A 75 12.88 -18.85 -15.33
CA ASP A 75 13.43 -18.46 -16.64
C ASP A 75 14.93 -18.06 -16.60
N ILE A 76 15.57 -18.12 -15.42
CA ILE A 76 16.94 -17.61 -15.18
C ILE A 76 18.02 -18.70 -15.32
N GLU A 77 17.71 -19.94 -15.73
CA GLU A 77 18.78 -20.89 -16.13
C GLU A 77 19.25 -20.75 -17.59
N VAL A 78 18.57 -19.96 -18.44
CA VAL A 78 18.94 -19.85 -19.88
C VAL A 78 19.71 -18.57 -20.24
N SER A 79 19.76 -17.57 -19.35
CA SER A 79 20.28 -16.23 -19.71
C SER A 79 21.67 -15.86 -19.17
N LEU A 80 22.41 -16.78 -18.55
CA LEU A 80 23.77 -16.54 -18.05
C LEU A 80 24.83 -16.27 -19.15
N ASN A 81 24.45 -16.26 -20.44
CA ASN A 81 25.35 -16.03 -21.56
C ASN A 81 25.07 -14.73 -22.36
N ARG A 82 24.20 -13.84 -21.88
CA ARG A 82 23.90 -12.58 -22.58
C ARG A 82 24.07 -11.37 -21.66
N GLU A 83 25.28 -11.22 -21.12
CA GLU A 83 25.76 -9.90 -20.78
C GLU A 83 26.02 -9.12 -22.08
N ILE A 84 25.76 -7.81 -22.05
CA ILE A 84 26.03 -6.80 -23.08
C ILE A 84 24.86 -6.56 -24.06
N GLU A 85 23.89 -5.73 -23.65
CA GLU A 85 23.58 -4.45 -24.31
C GLU A 85 22.37 -3.73 -23.66
N GLU A 86 22.60 -2.50 -23.23
CA GLU A 86 21.65 -1.39 -23.07
C GLU A 86 20.61 -1.44 -21.92
N GLY A 87 20.90 -0.64 -20.87
CA GLY A 87 19.93 -0.18 -19.89
C GLY A 87 19.59 -1.22 -18.82
N GLU A 88 20.36 -1.24 -17.74
CA GLU A 88 20.04 -2.00 -16.53
C GLU A 88 18.70 -1.50 -15.98
N SER A 89 17.60 -2.11 -16.44
CA SER A 89 16.32 -2.01 -15.74
C SER A 89 16.56 -2.60 -14.36
N GLU A 90 16.71 -1.71 -13.38
CA GLU A 90 16.96 -2.03 -11.97
C GLU A 90 15.78 -2.85 -11.44
N SER A 91 15.85 -4.16 -11.67
CA SER A 91 14.82 -5.10 -11.24
C SER A 91 14.97 -5.33 -9.75
N VAL A 92 13.86 -5.31 -9.03
CA VAL A 92 13.79 -5.52 -7.58
C VAL A 92 13.45 -6.98 -7.33
N SER A 93 14.36 -7.70 -6.66
CA SER A 93 14.10 -9.09 -6.28
C SER A 93 13.02 -9.19 -5.18
N PRO A 94 12.33 -10.34 -5.04
CA PRO A 94 11.38 -10.56 -3.94
C PRO A 94 11.97 -10.28 -2.56
N VAL A 95 13.26 -10.60 -2.36
CA VAL A 95 13.97 -10.36 -1.09
C VAL A 95 14.17 -8.87 -0.83
N GLN A 96 14.53 -8.09 -1.84
CA GLN A 96 14.68 -6.63 -1.70
C GLN A 96 13.32 -5.97 -1.41
N TYR A 97 12.28 -6.39 -2.12
CA TYR A 97 10.92 -5.93 -1.85
C TYR A 97 10.48 -6.26 -0.42
N GLY A 98 10.69 -7.50 0.03
CA GLY A 98 10.34 -7.89 1.40
C GLY A 98 11.05 -7.06 2.47
N ARG A 99 12.34 -6.74 2.28
CA ARG A 99 13.11 -5.87 3.19
C ARG A 99 12.61 -4.43 3.21
N LEU A 100 12.16 -3.92 2.06
CA LEU A 100 11.56 -2.59 1.97
C LEU A 100 10.28 -2.54 2.80
N ILE A 101 9.39 -3.53 2.66
CA ILE A 101 8.14 -3.60 3.43
C ILE A 101 8.41 -3.73 4.93
N ASP A 102 9.39 -4.56 5.32
CA ASP A 102 9.84 -4.70 6.72
C ASP A 102 10.33 -3.36 7.29
N SER A 103 11.18 -2.64 6.53
CA SER A 103 11.68 -1.34 6.94
C SER A 103 10.56 -0.29 7.08
N LEU A 104 9.59 -0.29 6.17
CA LEU A 104 8.43 0.59 6.24
C LEU A 104 7.52 0.25 7.41
N TYR A 105 7.36 -1.04 7.73
CA TYR A 105 6.57 -1.51 8.86
C TYR A 105 7.17 -1.05 10.20
N GLU A 106 8.47 -1.24 10.39
CA GLU A 106 9.19 -0.75 11.56
C GLU A 106 9.17 0.77 11.66
N TYR A 107 9.32 1.47 10.52
CA TYR A 107 9.24 2.92 10.50
C TYR A 107 7.84 3.42 10.88
N TYR A 108 6.78 2.80 10.34
CA TYR A 108 5.40 3.12 10.68
C TYR A 108 5.11 2.93 12.17
N LEU A 109 5.59 1.83 12.77
CA LEU A 109 5.50 1.59 14.22
C LEU A 109 6.21 2.66 15.05
N SER A 110 7.29 3.26 14.53
CA SER A 110 8.07 4.27 15.26
C SER A 110 7.44 5.67 15.28
N ILE A 111 6.49 5.96 14.39
CA ILE A 111 5.86 7.28 14.24
C ILE A 111 4.38 7.32 14.66
N GLN A 112 3.83 6.19 15.07
CA GLN A 112 2.50 6.06 15.70
C GLN A 112 2.59 6.29 17.21
#